data_AF-A0A9D2SFG9-F1
#
_entry.id   AF-A0A9D2SFG9-F1
#
_cell.length_a   1.000
_cell.length_b   1.000
_cell.length_c   1.000
_cell.angle_alpha   90.00
_cell.angle_beta   90.00
_cell.angle_gamma   90.00
#
_symmetry.space_group_name_H-M   'P 1'
#
loop_
_entity.id
_entity.type
_entity.pdbx_description
1 polymer ?
#
loop_
_entity_poly.entity_id
_entity_poly.type
_entity_poly.pdbx_seq_one_letter_code
_entity_poly.pdbx_strand_id
1 'polypeptide(L)'
;MEKKTGQVKGSTHWYLWSALVAIELLMSFSAFGYVHIPPLSVTIAYVPVLVAGALMGPLEAMTVGAVFGAASMRKATATYVLPFDQLFSPFFSGYPVQSVLLSVGSRMLFGLAMGLLYTLVRRWRFSGVWVGLLTFFGSTVHSFFVYSSLWLFFPQTGYTPAHALGALSSPSRLAANVVTTAVVLLLWRFEASKTWRKFQAQVEEVGRMHSAERYHRVSLLVAVVVTLASSVSVALYFVHRMESVLEFQGVELPPLGYSDLVHLQIQFLIGILSLMWIVAVFVIFNRRYATYMAQEAKRDFLTGLLSRKAFMTACAAALEEFPKGGRPAVFSWWIWTTLRRLTTALAIRKGTAF
;
A
#
# COMPACT_ATOMS: atom_id res chain seq x y z
N MET A 1 -6.83 -3.55 -32.08
CA MET A 1 -5.74 -4.01 -31.19
C MET A 1 -4.83 -2.82 -30.91
N GLU A 2 -5.09 -2.10 -29.83
CA GLU A 2 -4.27 -0.96 -29.43
C GLU A 2 -3.11 -1.48 -28.58
N LYS A 3 -1.89 -1.35 -29.09
CA LYS A 3 -0.66 -1.67 -28.34
C LYS A 3 -0.64 -0.79 -27.09
N LYS A 4 -0.75 -1.40 -25.89
CA LYS A 4 -0.32 -0.79 -24.62
C LYS A 4 1.20 -0.60 -24.67
N THR A 5 1.65 0.46 -25.33
CA THR A 5 3.00 1.01 -25.13
C THR A 5 3.13 1.42 -23.66
N GLY A 6 4.29 1.13 -23.06
CA GLY A 6 4.52 1.17 -21.62
C GLY A 6 3.96 2.41 -20.94
N GLN A 7 2.84 2.26 -20.22
CA GLN A 7 2.35 3.27 -19.30
C GLN A 7 3.37 3.39 -18.18
N VAL A 8 4.05 4.53 -18.10
CA VAL A 8 4.76 4.95 -16.88
C VAL A 8 3.73 4.92 -15.76
N LYS A 9 3.90 4.00 -14.80
CA LYS A 9 3.01 3.86 -13.64
C LYS A 9 2.95 5.21 -12.91
N GLY A 10 1.75 5.80 -12.84
CA GLY A 10 1.52 7.07 -12.15
C GLY A 10 1.85 6.98 -10.65
N SER A 11 2.10 8.11 -10.01
CA SER A 11 2.52 8.12 -8.58
C SER A 11 1.51 7.44 -7.65
N THR A 12 0.22 7.46 -8.02
CA THR A 12 -0.88 6.81 -7.29
C THR A 12 -0.68 5.30 -7.15
N HIS A 13 -0.16 4.65 -8.19
CA HIS A 13 0.13 3.21 -8.17
C HIS A 13 1.12 2.86 -7.04
N TRP A 14 2.18 3.65 -6.88
CA TRP A 14 3.19 3.40 -5.84
C TRP A 14 2.64 3.62 -4.43
N TYR A 15 1.78 4.62 -4.23
CA TYR A 15 1.12 4.82 -2.94
C TYR A 15 0.21 3.65 -2.60
N LEU A 16 -0.62 3.17 -3.53
CA LEU A 16 -1.49 2.01 -3.32
C LEU A 16 -0.69 0.73 -3.03
N TRP A 17 0.39 0.49 -3.77
CA TRP A 17 1.26 -0.65 -3.52
C TRP A 17 1.90 -0.58 -2.12
N SER A 18 2.44 0.58 -1.76
CA SER A 18 3.03 0.78 -0.42
C SER A 18 2.02 0.63 0.71
N ALA A 19 0.76 1.04 0.48
CA ALA A 19 -0.32 0.84 1.44
C ALA A 19 -0.68 -0.64 1.57
N LEU A 20 -0.68 -1.42 0.48
CA LEU A 20 -0.88 -2.87 0.55
C LEU A 20 0.25 -3.58 1.31
N VAL A 21 1.51 -3.16 1.10
CA VAL A 21 2.66 -3.67 1.88
C VAL A 21 2.49 -3.36 3.37
N ALA A 22 2.04 -2.15 3.72
CA ALA A 22 1.77 -1.80 5.11
C ALA A 22 0.58 -2.58 5.69
N ILE A 23 -0.49 -2.80 4.92
CA ILE A 23 -1.62 -3.64 5.35
C ILE A 23 -1.14 -5.09 5.58
N GLU A 24 -0.28 -5.62 4.71
CA GLU A 24 0.32 -6.94 4.85
C GLU A 24 1.12 -7.06 6.15
N LEU A 25 2.00 -6.10 6.43
CA LEU A 25 2.77 -6.07 7.67
C LEU A 25 1.86 -5.91 8.91
N LEU A 26 0.85 -5.04 8.83
CA LEU A 26 -0.13 -4.85 9.91
C LEU A 26 -0.90 -6.15 10.19
N MET A 27 -1.40 -6.82 9.16
CA MET A 27 -2.06 -8.12 9.31
C MET A 27 -1.09 -9.16 9.87
N SER A 28 0.15 -9.19 9.38
CA SER A 28 1.16 -10.14 9.81
C SER A 28 1.53 -10.03 11.30
N PHE A 29 1.51 -8.82 11.88
CA PHE A 29 1.91 -8.56 13.27
C PHE A 29 0.74 -8.12 14.18
N SER A 30 -0.51 -8.40 13.81
CA SER A 30 -1.68 -8.11 14.64
C SER A 30 -2.62 -9.32 14.73
N ALA A 31 -3.63 -9.21 15.61
CA ALA A 31 -4.67 -10.22 15.76
C ALA A 31 -5.50 -10.43 14.47
N PHE A 32 -5.42 -9.52 13.48
CA PHE A 32 -6.20 -9.61 12.25
C PHE A 32 -5.67 -10.65 11.26
N GLY A 33 -4.39 -11.04 11.33
CA GLY A 33 -3.80 -11.94 10.33
C GLY A 33 -3.77 -13.41 10.69
N TYR A 34 -3.97 -13.79 11.97
CA TYR A 34 -3.79 -15.17 12.43
C TYR A 34 -4.82 -15.58 13.47
N VAL A 35 -5.48 -16.70 13.21
CA VAL A 35 -6.31 -17.42 14.19
C VAL A 35 -5.51 -18.64 14.64
N HIS A 36 -5.07 -18.64 15.90
CA HIS A 36 -4.30 -19.74 16.47
C HIS A 36 -5.24 -20.90 16.83
N ILE A 37 -5.21 -21.98 16.05
CA ILE A 37 -5.94 -23.21 16.33
C ILE A 37 -4.90 -24.34 16.34
N PRO A 38 -4.69 -25.07 17.45
CA PRO A 38 -3.76 -26.21 17.46
C PRO A 38 -4.14 -27.24 16.38
N PRO A 39 -3.18 -27.84 15.65
CA PRO A 39 -1.72 -27.76 15.79
C PRO A 39 -1.02 -26.72 14.89
N LEU A 40 -1.75 -25.93 14.07
CA LEU A 40 -1.18 -24.99 13.10
C LEU A 40 -1.93 -23.66 13.07
N SER A 41 -1.19 -22.55 13.12
CA SER A 41 -1.73 -21.20 13.03
C SER A 41 -2.42 -20.97 11.67
N VAL A 42 -3.73 -20.70 11.66
CA VAL A 42 -4.47 -20.41 10.43
C VAL A 42 -4.32 -18.94 10.08
N THR A 43 -3.71 -18.64 8.93
CA THR A 43 -3.43 -17.27 8.50
C THR A 43 -4.44 -16.73 7.50
N ILE A 44 -4.78 -15.46 7.64
CA ILE A 44 -5.57 -14.64 6.71
C ILE A 44 -4.64 -13.62 6.01
N ALA A 45 -3.37 -13.56 6.37
CA ALA A 45 -2.38 -12.64 5.78
C ALA A 45 -2.05 -12.94 4.30
N TYR A 46 -2.62 -13.97 3.68
CA TYR A 46 -2.54 -14.13 2.23
C TYR A 46 -3.47 -13.18 1.44
N VAL A 47 -4.43 -12.51 2.12
CA VAL A 47 -5.44 -11.66 1.47
C VAL A 47 -4.83 -10.45 0.75
N PRO A 48 -3.91 -9.66 1.35
CA PRO A 48 -3.29 -8.54 0.63
C PRO A 48 -2.51 -8.98 -0.62
N VAL A 49 -1.90 -10.18 -0.60
CA VAL A 49 -1.26 -10.78 -1.79
C VAL A 49 -2.28 -11.02 -2.91
N LEU A 50 -3.46 -11.57 -2.56
CA LEU A 50 -4.55 -11.75 -3.53
C LEU A 50 -5.05 -10.41 -4.08
N VAL A 51 -5.22 -9.40 -3.22
CA VAL A 51 -5.62 -8.04 -3.63
C VAL A 51 -4.58 -7.43 -4.58
N ALA A 52 -3.28 -7.55 -4.28
CA ALA A 52 -2.21 -7.06 -5.14
C ALA A 52 -2.24 -7.73 -6.53
N GLY A 53 -2.44 -9.05 -6.58
CA GLY A 53 -2.55 -9.79 -7.85
C GLY A 53 -3.85 -9.46 -8.61
N ALA A 54 -4.95 -9.31 -7.88
CA ALA A 54 -6.26 -9.04 -8.43
C ALA A 54 -6.41 -7.60 -8.92
N LEU A 55 -5.64 -6.62 -8.43
CA LEU A 55 -5.72 -5.20 -8.83
C LEU A 55 -4.52 -4.78 -9.69
N MET A 56 -3.30 -5.02 -9.22
CA MET A 56 -2.09 -4.35 -9.72
C MET A 56 -1.28 -5.20 -10.71
N GLY A 57 -1.15 -6.51 -10.45
CA GLY A 57 -0.46 -7.44 -11.34
C GLY A 57 0.47 -8.44 -10.67
N PRO A 58 1.22 -9.23 -11.48
CA PRO A 58 2.04 -10.34 -10.98
C PRO A 58 3.27 -9.89 -10.19
N LEU A 59 3.93 -8.80 -10.59
CA LEU A 59 5.12 -8.33 -9.90
C LEU A 59 4.76 -7.78 -8.52
N GLU A 60 3.67 -7.02 -8.41
CA GLU A 60 3.18 -6.48 -7.16
C GLU A 60 2.76 -7.60 -6.21
N ALA A 61 2.00 -8.58 -6.69
CA ALA A 61 1.61 -9.75 -5.90
C ALA A 61 2.82 -10.54 -5.40
N MET A 62 3.82 -10.75 -6.27
CA MET A 62 5.07 -11.42 -5.91
C MET A 62 5.81 -10.66 -4.79
N THR A 63 5.92 -9.33 -4.89
CA THR A 63 6.60 -8.51 -3.87
C THR A 63 5.86 -8.49 -2.53
N VAL A 64 4.52 -8.37 -2.55
CA VAL A 64 3.71 -8.44 -1.31
C VAL A 64 3.81 -9.86 -0.70
N GLY A 65 3.82 -10.91 -1.53
CA GLY A 65 4.06 -12.28 -1.09
C GLY A 65 5.45 -12.48 -0.46
N ALA A 66 6.48 -11.84 -1.00
CA ALA A 66 7.82 -11.87 -0.39
C ALA A 66 7.83 -11.18 0.98
N VAL A 67 7.14 -10.04 1.12
CA VAL A 67 6.99 -9.35 2.42
C VAL A 67 6.25 -10.23 3.42
N PHE A 68 5.15 -10.87 3.00
CA PHE A 68 4.40 -11.82 3.82
C PHE A 68 5.29 -12.98 4.31
N GLY A 69 6.10 -13.56 3.42
CA GLY A 69 7.04 -14.61 3.76
C GLY A 69 8.17 -14.13 4.71
N ALA A 70 8.65 -12.90 4.54
CA ALA A 70 9.66 -12.32 5.43
C ALA A 70 9.08 -12.04 6.84
N ALA A 71 7.85 -11.55 6.91
CA ALA A 71 7.15 -11.34 8.18
C ALA A 71 6.89 -12.68 8.90
N SER A 72 6.50 -13.72 8.17
CA SER A 72 6.32 -15.08 8.71
C SER A 72 7.62 -15.65 9.27
N MET A 73 8.73 -15.52 8.52
CA MET A 73 10.06 -15.96 8.95
C MET A 73 10.52 -15.24 10.21
N ARG A 74 10.29 -13.91 10.30
CA ARG A 74 10.64 -13.14 11.49
C ARG A 74 9.87 -13.67 12.69
N LYS A 75 8.55 -13.84 12.59
CA LYS A 75 7.74 -14.39 13.68
C LYS A 75 8.22 -15.74 14.17
N ALA A 76 8.59 -16.63 13.25
CA ALA A 76 9.11 -17.96 13.56
C ALA A 76 10.44 -17.94 14.34
N THR A 77 11.12 -16.80 14.43
CA THR A 77 12.39 -16.63 15.15
C THR A 77 12.20 -16.33 16.64
N ALA A 78 11.02 -16.61 17.21
CA ALA A 78 10.79 -16.55 18.65
C ALA A 78 10.62 -17.94 19.26
N THR A 79 11.11 -18.14 20.48
CA THR A 79 11.11 -19.46 21.11
C THR A 79 9.74 -19.90 21.60
N TYR A 80 8.83 -18.96 21.88
CA TYR A 80 7.43 -19.24 22.25
C TYR A 80 6.55 -19.76 21.10
N VAL A 81 7.07 -19.83 19.87
CA VAL A 81 6.31 -20.24 18.68
C VAL A 81 6.20 -21.77 18.59
N LEU A 82 5.07 -22.26 18.06
CA LEU A 82 4.81 -23.69 17.85
C LEU A 82 6.00 -24.39 17.17
N PRO A 83 6.39 -25.61 17.58
CA PRO A 83 7.58 -26.28 17.04
C PRO A 83 7.61 -26.40 15.51
N PHE A 84 6.45 -26.63 14.87
CA PHE A 84 6.35 -26.66 13.41
C PHE A 84 6.55 -25.29 12.75
N ASP A 85 6.11 -24.22 13.41
CA ASP A 85 6.26 -22.85 12.91
C ASP A 85 7.73 -22.39 13.01
N GLN A 86 8.55 -22.97 13.90
CA GLN A 86 9.98 -22.69 14.00
C GLN A 86 10.77 -23.11 12.73
N LEU A 87 10.22 -24.02 11.92
CA LEU A 87 10.82 -24.44 10.65
C LEU A 87 10.91 -23.30 9.63
N PHE A 88 10.06 -22.28 9.76
CA PHE A 88 10.14 -21.07 8.96
C PHE A 88 11.30 -20.15 9.38
N SER A 89 11.95 -20.39 10.53
CA SER A 89 13.11 -19.60 10.98
C SER A 89 14.42 -20.23 10.54
N PRO A 90 15.32 -19.46 9.90
CA PRO A 90 16.64 -19.95 9.50
C PRO A 90 17.57 -20.24 10.69
N PHE A 91 17.23 -19.74 11.88
CA PHE A 91 18.05 -19.90 13.08
C PHE A 91 17.67 -21.16 13.89
N PHE A 92 16.39 -21.53 13.88
CA PHE A 92 15.89 -22.67 14.66
C PHE A 92 15.74 -23.96 13.85
N SER A 93 15.61 -23.88 12.52
CA SER A 93 15.40 -25.07 11.68
C SER A 93 16.63 -25.97 11.49
N GLY A 94 17.83 -25.45 11.75
CA GLY A 94 19.10 -26.10 11.39
C GLY A 94 19.47 -26.03 9.90
N TYR A 95 18.55 -25.57 9.04
CA TYR A 95 18.74 -25.48 7.58
C TYR A 95 18.34 -24.08 7.06
N PRO A 96 19.24 -23.08 7.15
CA PRO A 96 18.89 -21.67 6.96
C PRO A 96 18.35 -21.36 5.56
N VAL A 97 18.98 -21.91 4.51
CA VAL A 97 18.54 -21.69 3.12
C VAL A 97 17.16 -22.30 2.87
N GLN A 98 16.93 -23.50 3.38
CA GLN A 98 15.66 -24.21 3.24
C GLN A 98 14.51 -23.46 3.92
N SER A 99 14.74 -22.89 5.10
CA SER A 99 13.75 -22.06 5.80
C SER A 99 13.41 -20.77 5.06
N VAL A 100 14.42 -20.11 4.47
CA VAL A 100 14.19 -18.91 3.64
C VAL A 100 13.36 -19.26 2.40
N LEU A 101 13.68 -20.38 1.73
CA LEU A 101 12.91 -20.86 0.57
C LEU A 101 11.49 -21.29 0.97
N LEU A 102 11.36 -22.00 2.09
CA LEU A 102 10.08 -22.43 2.65
C LEU A 102 9.21 -21.23 3.02
N SER A 103 9.77 -20.18 3.62
CA SER A 103 9.00 -19.01 4.03
C SER A 103 8.85 -18.02 2.88
N VAL A 104 9.92 -17.32 2.51
CA VAL A 104 9.89 -16.25 1.50
C VAL A 104 9.63 -16.82 0.11
N GLY A 105 10.33 -17.89 -0.28
CA GLY A 105 10.22 -18.48 -1.61
C GLY A 105 8.80 -18.96 -1.94
N SER A 106 8.18 -19.72 -1.04
CA SER A 106 6.85 -20.28 -1.28
C SER A 106 5.76 -19.20 -1.38
N ARG A 107 5.80 -18.13 -0.55
CA ARG A 107 4.84 -17.02 -0.63
C ARG A 107 5.09 -16.12 -1.83
N MET A 108 6.35 -15.94 -2.23
CA MET A 108 6.71 -15.22 -3.45
C MET A 108 6.17 -15.93 -4.69
N LEU A 109 6.35 -17.26 -4.78
CA LEU A 109 5.82 -18.08 -5.87
C LEU A 109 4.29 -18.09 -5.89
N PHE A 110 3.65 -18.19 -4.73
CA PHE A 110 2.20 -18.05 -4.59
C PHE A 110 1.71 -16.71 -5.17
N GLY A 111 2.33 -15.59 -4.77
CA GLY A 111 1.97 -14.26 -5.27
C GLY A 111 2.14 -14.15 -6.79
N LEU A 112 3.26 -14.63 -7.32
CA LEU A 112 3.53 -14.65 -8.75
C LEU A 112 2.48 -15.49 -9.52
N ALA A 113 2.21 -16.71 -9.06
CA ALA A 113 1.24 -17.61 -9.67
C ALA A 113 -0.17 -17.01 -9.69
N MET A 114 -0.64 -16.50 -8.55
CA MET A 114 -1.96 -15.87 -8.46
C MET A 114 -2.05 -14.63 -9.34
N GLY A 115 -1.03 -13.76 -9.35
CA GLY A 115 -1.03 -12.58 -10.21
C GLY A 115 -1.02 -12.90 -11.71
N LEU A 116 -0.33 -13.96 -12.13
CA LEU A 116 -0.39 -14.47 -13.51
C LEU A 116 -1.77 -15.02 -13.84
N LEU A 117 -2.35 -15.83 -12.95
CA LEU A 117 -3.70 -16.38 -13.12
C LEU A 117 -4.76 -15.27 -13.20
N TYR A 118 -4.70 -14.26 -12.33
CA TYR A 118 -5.59 -13.09 -12.41
C TYR A 118 -5.47 -12.36 -13.74
N THR A 119 -4.24 -12.20 -14.23
CA THR A 119 -3.98 -11.56 -15.54
C THR A 119 -4.56 -12.38 -16.70
N LEU A 120 -4.52 -13.71 -16.59
CA LEU A 120 -5.08 -14.63 -17.58
C LEU A 120 -6.61 -14.59 -17.59
N VAL A 121 -7.25 -14.81 -16.44
CA VAL A 121 -8.72 -14.91 -16.34
C VAL A 121 -9.42 -13.59 -16.62
N ARG A 122 -8.73 -12.45 -16.45
CA ARG A 122 -9.23 -11.13 -16.86
C ARG A 122 -9.50 -11.02 -18.37
N ARG A 123 -8.89 -11.89 -19.19
CA ARG A 123 -9.10 -11.93 -20.66
C ARG A 123 -10.31 -12.78 -21.05
N TRP A 124 -10.86 -13.57 -20.14
CA TRP A 124 -11.96 -14.48 -20.43
C TRP A 124 -13.33 -13.77 -20.35
N ARG A 125 -14.33 -14.34 -21.02
CA ARG A 125 -15.71 -13.89 -20.89
C ARG A 125 -16.18 -14.12 -19.45
N PHE A 126 -16.92 -13.17 -18.89
CA PHE A 126 -17.35 -13.17 -17.48
C PHE A 126 -16.18 -13.14 -16.48
N SER A 127 -15.16 -12.31 -16.76
CA SER A 127 -13.96 -12.17 -15.92
C SER A 127 -14.22 -12.05 -14.41
N GLY A 128 -15.31 -11.40 -13.99
CA GLY A 128 -15.67 -11.29 -12.57
C GLY A 128 -15.97 -12.64 -11.90
N VAL A 129 -16.58 -13.60 -12.61
CA VAL A 129 -16.83 -14.95 -12.08
C VAL A 129 -15.52 -15.69 -11.86
N TRP A 130 -14.60 -15.62 -12.83
CA TRP A 130 -13.30 -16.27 -12.74
C TRP A 130 -12.38 -15.64 -11.70
N VAL A 131 -12.40 -14.31 -11.56
CA VAL A 131 -11.71 -13.61 -10.46
C VAL A 131 -12.25 -14.09 -9.11
N GLY A 132 -13.57 -14.23 -8.98
CA GLY A 132 -14.21 -14.74 -7.77
C GLY A 132 -13.80 -16.17 -7.44
N LEU A 133 -13.89 -17.08 -8.42
CA LEU A 133 -13.52 -18.47 -8.28
C LEU A 133 -12.05 -18.64 -7.91
N LEU A 134 -11.16 -17.93 -8.59
CA LEU A 134 -9.72 -17.95 -8.33
C LEU A 134 -9.41 -17.44 -6.92
N THR A 135 -10.10 -16.39 -6.46
CA THR A 135 -9.95 -15.86 -5.10
C THR A 135 -10.47 -16.84 -4.05
N PHE A 136 -11.59 -17.50 -4.30
CA PHE A 136 -12.18 -18.50 -3.40
C PHE A 136 -11.20 -19.63 -3.09
N PHE A 137 -10.48 -20.11 -4.10
CA PHE A 137 -9.43 -21.12 -3.94
C PHE A 137 -8.06 -20.56 -3.52
N GLY A 138 -7.93 -19.24 -3.35
CA GLY A 138 -6.65 -18.60 -3.03
C GLY A 138 -5.97 -19.16 -1.77
N SER A 139 -6.75 -19.47 -0.73
CA SER A 139 -6.26 -20.10 0.50
C SER A 139 -5.69 -21.51 0.26
N THR A 140 -6.36 -22.29 -0.58
CA THR A 140 -5.92 -23.64 -0.97
C THR A 140 -4.65 -23.58 -1.80
N VAL A 141 -4.57 -22.66 -2.76
CA VAL A 141 -3.36 -22.46 -3.58
C VAL A 141 -2.19 -22.01 -2.70
N HIS A 142 -2.41 -21.07 -1.77
CA HIS A 142 -1.39 -20.69 -0.79
C HIS A 142 -0.90 -21.90 0.01
N SER A 143 -1.83 -22.66 0.60
CA SER A 143 -1.50 -23.86 1.38
C SER A 143 -0.75 -24.90 0.53
N PHE A 144 -1.11 -25.05 -0.73
CA PHE A 144 -0.43 -25.94 -1.68
C PHE A 144 1.04 -25.55 -1.88
N PHE A 145 1.35 -24.27 -2.08
CA PHE A 145 2.75 -23.81 -2.19
C PHE A 145 3.54 -24.04 -0.91
N VAL A 146 2.94 -23.80 0.26
CA VAL A 146 3.59 -24.02 1.56
C VAL A 146 3.86 -25.51 1.79
N TYR A 147 2.84 -26.38 1.64
CA TYR A 147 3.01 -27.82 1.83
C TYR A 147 3.92 -28.46 0.78
N SER A 148 3.93 -27.96 -0.46
CA SER A 148 4.89 -28.42 -1.48
C SER A 148 6.33 -28.05 -1.10
N SER A 149 6.54 -26.88 -0.51
CA SER A 149 7.85 -26.47 -0.03
C SER A 149 8.28 -27.26 1.20
N LEU A 150 7.36 -27.59 2.11
CA LEU A 150 7.60 -28.49 3.24
C LEU A 150 8.01 -29.89 2.76
N TRP A 151 7.26 -30.44 1.81
CA TRP A 151 7.54 -31.75 1.24
C TRP A 151 8.91 -31.81 0.56
N LEU A 152 9.28 -30.76 -0.18
CA LEU A 152 10.54 -30.71 -0.92
C LEU A 152 11.76 -30.49 -0.01
N PHE A 153 11.67 -29.58 0.95
CA PHE A 153 12.83 -29.15 1.77
C PHE A 153 12.91 -29.86 3.12
N PHE A 154 11.78 -30.31 3.67
CA PHE A 154 11.69 -30.94 4.99
C PHE A 154 10.82 -32.21 4.95
N PRO A 155 11.20 -33.22 4.16
CA PRO A 155 10.40 -34.44 3.96
C PRO A 155 10.13 -35.20 5.26
N GLN A 156 11.02 -35.09 6.26
CA GLN A 156 10.84 -35.61 7.61
C GLN A 156 9.58 -35.15 8.35
N THR A 157 8.93 -34.07 7.89
CA THR A 157 7.67 -33.60 8.47
C THR A 157 6.45 -34.45 8.08
N GLY A 158 6.57 -35.30 7.05
CA GLY A 158 5.49 -36.16 6.57
C GLY A 158 4.36 -35.43 5.83
N TYR A 159 4.42 -34.10 5.68
CA TYR A 159 3.41 -33.34 4.94
C TYR A 159 3.58 -33.51 3.44
N THR A 160 2.46 -33.79 2.77
CA THR A 160 2.35 -33.80 1.31
C THR A 160 1.52 -32.62 0.79
N PRO A 161 1.67 -32.22 -0.49
CA PRO A 161 0.83 -31.19 -1.11
C PRO A 161 -0.67 -31.49 -1.03
N ALA A 162 -1.05 -32.77 -0.92
CA ALA A 162 -2.45 -33.19 -0.82
C ALA A 162 -3.15 -32.68 0.46
N HIS A 163 -2.41 -32.39 1.52
CA HIS A 163 -2.99 -31.79 2.74
C HIS A 163 -3.55 -30.38 2.51
N ALA A 164 -3.16 -29.71 1.42
CA ALA A 164 -3.80 -28.46 1.00
C ALA A 164 -5.30 -28.65 0.69
N LEU A 165 -5.69 -29.81 0.16
CA LEU A 165 -7.09 -30.11 -0.18
C LEU A 165 -7.93 -30.42 1.07
N GLY A 166 -7.31 -31.03 2.09
CA GLY A 166 -7.95 -31.24 3.39
C GLY A 166 -8.39 -29.92 4.05
N ALA A 167 -7.83 -28.79 3.65
CA ALA A 167 -8.23 -27.47 4.12
C ALA A 167 -9.62 -27.02 3.64
N LEU A 168 -10.14 -27.59 2.54
CA LEU A 168 -11.43 -27.22 1.96
C LEU A 168 -12.63 -27.71 2.77
N SER A 169 -12.44 -28.73 3.62
CA SER A 169 -13.53 -29.33 4.39
C SER A 169 -13.87 -28.58 5.69
N SER A 170 -13.03 -27.64 6.14
CA SER A 170 -13.29 -26.92 7.39
C SER A 170 -14.30 -25.78 7.18
N PRO A 171 -15.40 -25.72 7.96
CA PRO A 171 -16.42 -24.68 7.80
C PRO A 171 -15.89 -23.24 7.99
N SER A 172 -14.97 -23.05 8.94
CA SER A 172 -14.37 -21.73 9.23
C SER A 172 -13.56 -21.18 8.05
N ARG A 173 -12.80 -22.04 7.37
CA ARG A 173 -12.05 -21.64 6.16
C ARG A 173 -12.95 -21.37 4.97
N LEU A 174 -14.04 -22.14 4.81
CA LEU A 174 -15.03 -21.85 3.78
C LEU A 174 -15.64 -20.46 3.98
N ALA A 175 -16.06 -20.13 5.22
CA ALA A 175 -16.56 -18.81 5.55
C ALA A 175 -15.51 -17.71 5.26
N ALA A 176 -14.26 -17.92 5.69
CA ALA A 176 -13.16 -16.98 5.41
C ALA A 176 -12.90 -16.80 3.90
N ASN A 177 -12.97 -17.86 3.10
CA ASN A 177 -12.81 -17.81 1.65
C ASN A 177 -13.96 -17.05 0.98
N VAL A 178 -15.20 -17.23 1.44
CA VAL A 178 -16.37 -16.46 0.95
C VAL A 178 -16.19 -14.97 1.26
N VAL A 179 -15.84 -14.62 2.50
CA VAL A 179 -15.58 -13.23 2.91
C VAL A 179 -14.44 -12.62 2.09
N THR A 180 -13.33 -13.34 1.95
CA THR A 180 -12.18 -12.90 1.14
C THR A 180 -12.59 -12.67 -0.32
N THR A 181 -13.37 -13.59 -0.88
CA THR A 181 -13.87 -13.49 -2.26
C THR A 181 -14.75 -12.25 -2.43
N ALA A 182 -15.66 -11.99 -1.48
CA ALA A 182 -16.50 -10.81 -1.50
C ALA A 182 -15.66 -9.52 -1.44
N VAL A 183 -14.69 -9.44 -0.52
CA VAL A 183 -13.81 -8.27 -0.38
C VAL A 183 -13.01 -8.01 -1.65
N VAL A 184 -12.33 -9.03 -2.19
CA VAL A 184 -11.50 -8.87 -3.41
C VAL A 184 -12.36 -8.51 -4.62
N LEU A 185 -13.55 -9.12 -4.77
CA LEU A 185 -14.46 -8.77 -5.85
C LEU A 185 -15.00 -7.33 -5.74
N LEU A 186 -15.31 -6.88 -4.53
CA LEU A 186 -15.74 -5.50 -4.28
C LEU A 186 -14.62 -4.52 -4.65
N LEU A 187 -13.40 -4.76 -4.20
CA LEU A 187 -12.23 -3.94 -4.54
C LEU A 187 -11.94 -3.95 -6.04
N TRP A 188 -12.03 -5.12 -6.69
CA TRP A 188 -11.84 -5.26 -8.13
C TRP A 188 -12.91 -4.51 -8.94
N ARG A 189 -14.18 -4.58 -8.53
CA ARG A 189 -15.26 -3.79 -9.15
C ARG A 189 -15.09 -2.29 -8.90
N PHE A 190 -14.66 -1.91 -7.69
CA PHE A 190 -14.40 -0.53 -7.34
C PHE A 190 -13.27 0.07 -8.18
N GLU A 191 -12.18 -0.68 -8.37
CA GLU A 191 -11.05 -0.28 -9.24
C GLU A 191 -11.50 -0.07 -10.69
N ALA A 192 -12.39 -0.93 -11.21
CA ALA A 192 -12.93 -0.81 -12.56
C ALA A 192 -13.91 0.37 -12.75
N SER A 193 -14.41 0.96 -11.65
CA SER A 193 -15.43 2.01 -11.70
C SER A 193 -14.93 3.28 -12.38
N LYS A 194 -15.87 4.01 -13.02
CA LYS A 194 -15.55 5.32 -13.63
C LYS A 194 -15.17 6.37 -12.59
N THR A 195 -15.83 6.32 -11.42
CA THR A 195 -15.58 7.23 -10.30
C THR A 195 -14.15 7.11 -9.79
N TRP A 196 -13.66 5.89 -9.59
CA TRP A 196 -12.30 5.66 -9.13
C TRP A 196 -11.26 6.13 -10.15
N ARG A 197 -11.44 5.80 -11.43
CA ARG A 197 -10.55 6.28 -12.50
C ARG A 197 -10.52 7.81 -12.60
N LYS A 198 -11.68 8.46 -12.44
CA LYS A 198 -11.76 9.93 -12.38
C LYS A 198 -10.98 10.47 -11.18
N PHE A 199 -11.18 9.92 -9.99
CA PHE A 199 -10.46 10.31 -8.77
C PHE A 199 -8.94 10.18 -8.94
N GLN A 200 -8.45 9.05 -9.49
CA GLN A 200 -7.03 8.85 -9.75
C GLN A 200 -6.46 9.90 -10.70
N ALA A 201 -7.16 10.21 -11.80
CA ALA A 201 -6.74 11.23 -12.74
C ALA A 201 -6.63 12.62 -12.10
N GLN A 202 -7.61 12.99 -11.25
CA GLN A 202 -7.63 14.25 -10.51
C GLN A 202 -6.45 14.38 -9.55
N VAL A 203 -6.15 13.31 -8.81
CA VAL A 203 -5.02 13.25 -7.87
C VAL A 203 -3.67 13.31 -8.60
N GLU A 204 -3.56 12.68 -9.78
CA GLU A 204 -2.33 12.68 -10.57
C GLU A 204 -2.05 14.02 -11.25
N GLU A 205 -3.08 14.76 -11.68
CA GLU A 205 -2.93 16.10 -12.27
C GLU A 205 -2.22 17.06 -11.30
N VAL A 206 -2.64 17.07 -10.03
CA VAL A 206 -2.00 17.89 -8.98
C VAL A 206 -0.57 17.44 -8.70
N GLY A 207 -0.29 16.13 -8.77
CA GLY A 207 1.06 15.59 -8.59
C GLY A 207 2.09 16.17 -9.58
N ARG A 208 1.66 16.51 -10.80
CA ARG A 208 2.53 17.07 -11.85
C ARG A 208 2.80 18.58 -11.71
N MET A 209 2.00 19.29 -10.92
CA MET A 209 1.98 20.76 -10.84
C MET A 209 2.94 21.35 -9.79
N HIS A 210 3.83 20.57 -9.18
CA HIS A 210 4.52 20.99 -7.96
C HIS A 210 5.84 21.76 -8.17
N SER A 211 5.79 23.08 -7.98
CA SER A 211 6.96 23.97 -7.72
C SER A 211 7.06 24.51 -6.29
N ALA A 212 6.03 24.42 -5.43
CA ALA A 212 6.05 25.04 -4.08
C ALA A 212 6.25 24.06 -2.90
N GLU A 213 6.48 22.77 -3.15
CA GLU A 213 6.37 21.71 -2.11
C GLU A 213 7.65 21.44 -1.29
N ARG A 214 8.79 22.07 -1.62
CA ARG A 214 10.10 21.68 -1.06
C ARG A 214 10.19 21.88 0.45
N TYR A 215 9.67 22.98 0.99
CA TYR A 215 9.71 23.27 2.44
C TYR A 215 8.87 22.28 3.27
N HIS A 216 7.72 21.88 2.73
CA HIS A 216 6.79 20.99 3.43
C HIS A 216 7.26 19.52 3.44
N ARG A 217 8.02 19.10 2.43
CA ARG A 217 8.63 17.76 2.38
C ARG A 217 9.72 17.56 3.45
N VAL A 218 10.51 18.59 3.74
CA VAL A 218 11.55 18.53 4.80
C VAL A 218 10.90 18.40 6.17
N SER A 219 9.90 19.22 6.47
CA SER A 219 9.16 19.14 7.74
C SER A 219 8.49 17.76 7.94
N LEU A 220 7.89 17.21 6.89
CA LEU A 220 7.32 15.85 6.93
C LEU A 220 8.41 14.78 7.17
N LEU A 221 9.56 14.88 6.51
CA LEU A 221 10.67 13.95 6.71
C LEU A 221 11.16 13.98 8.16
N VAL A 222 11.35 15.19 8.72
CA VAL A 222 11.75 15.35 10.12
C VAL A 222 10.72 14.74 11.06
N ALA A 223 9.43 14.98 10.84
CA ALA A 223 8.37 14.39 11.67
C ALA A 223 8.38 12.85 11.61
N VAL A 224 8.61 12.26 10.43
CA VAL A 224 8.73 10.81 10.27
C VAL A 224 9.94 10.26 11.03
N VAL A 225 11.11 10.90 10.90
CA VAL A 225 12.34 10.45 11.57
C VAL A 225 12.19 10.54 13.09
N VAL A 226 11.67 11.67 13.60
CA VAL A 226 11.43 11.86 15.04
C VAL A 226 10.44 10.82 15.57
N THR A 227 9.37 10.55 14.84
CA THR A 227 8.38 9.56 15.28
C THR A 227 8.96 8.15 15.28
N LEU A 228 9.71 7.76 14.23
CA LEU A 228 10.39 6.47 14.17
C LEU A 228 11.37 6.29 15.35
N ALA A 229 12.22 7.28 15.60
CA ALA A 229 13.17 7.26 16.71
C ALA A 229 12.46 7.16 18.07
N SER A 230 11.38 7.92 18.25
CA SER A 230 10.57 7.88 19.47
C SER A 230 9.93 6.50 19.66
N SER A 231 9.35 5.91 18.61
CA SER A 231 8.72 4.59 18.69
C SER A 231 9.74 3.49 19.02
N VAL A 232 10.94 3.53 18.46
CA VAL A 232 12.03 2.59 18.80
C VAL A 232 12.46 2.77 20.26
N SER A 233 12.67 4.02 20.70
CA SER A 233 13.05 4.31 22.09
C SER A 233 12.00 3.82 23.09
N VAL A 234 10.70 4.03 22.78
CA VAL A 234 9.59 3.56 23.60
C VAL A 234 9.58 2.03 23.66
N ALA A 235 9.70 1.34 22.52
CA ALA A 235 9.71 -0.13 22.48
C ALA A 235 10.83 -0.71 23.36
N LEU A 236 12.06 -0.20 23.24
CA LEU A 236 13.20 -0.65 24.05
C LEU A 236 13.03 -0.33 25.54
N TYR A 237 12.54 0.86 25.87
CA TYR A 237 12.25 1.23 27.26
C TYR A 237 11.24 0.28 27.90
N PHE A 238 10.16 -0.06 27.19
CA PHE A 238 9.15 -0.99 27.73
C PHE A 238 9.68 -2.41 27.92
N VAL A 239 10.57 -2.93 27.06
CA VAL A 239 11.24 -4.22 27.31
C VAL A 239 11.96 -4.19 28.64
N HIS A 240 12.81 -3.19 28.85
CA HIS A 240 13.60 -3.09 30.07
C HIS A 240 12.72 -2.89 31.30
N ARG A 241 11.63 -2.14 31.19
CA ARG A 241 10.67 -1.99 32.30
C ARG A 241 9.91 -3.27 32.61
N MET A 242 9.57 -4.10 31.61
CA MET A 242 8.95 -5.41 31.86
C MET A 242 9.91 -6.33 32.62
N GLU A 243 11.19 -6.35 32.23
CA GLU A 243 12.24 -7.10 32.93
C GLU A 243 12.34 -6.64 34.40
N SER A 244 12.47 -5.34 34.67
CA SER A 244 12.56 -4.84 36.05
C SER A 244 11.31 -5.15 36.90
N VAL A 245 10.11 -5.16 36.31
CA VAL A 245 8.88 -5.52 37.03
C VAL A 245 8.89 -7.01 37.39
N LEU A 246 9.36 -7.87 36.50
CA LEU A 246 9.46 -9.31 36.74
C LEU A 246 10.51 -9.61 37.81
N GLU A 247 11.68 -8.95 37.75
CA GLU A 247 12.71 -9.04 38.78
C GLU A 247 12.19 -8.60 40.15
N PHE A 248 11.43 -7.50 40.21
CA PHE A 248 10.81 -7.04 41.46
C PHE A 248 9.81 -8.05 42.04
N GLN A 249 9.15 -8.85 41.19
CA GLN A 249 8.27 -9.95 41.60
C GLN A 249 9.03 -11.25 41.92
N GLY A 250 10.37 -11.24 41.88
CA GLY A 250 11.21 -12.41 42.13
C GLY A 250 11.30 -13.38 40.95
N VAL A 251 10.92 -12.94 39.74
CA VAL A 251 11.02 -13.73 38.50
C VAL A 251 12.20 -13.23 37.69
N GLU A 252 13.34 -13.92 37.78
CA GLU A 252 14.49 -13.66 36.91
C GLU A 252 14.24 -14.22 35.51
N LEU A 253 14.32 -13.35 34.50
CA LEU A 253 14.15 -13.76 33.12
C LEU A 253 15.44 -14.41 32.59
N PRO A 254 15.39 -15.66 32.10
CA PRO A 254 16.52 -16.22 31.38
C PRO A 254 16.77 -15.42 30.08
N PRO A 255 18.01 -15.41 29.53
CA PRO A 255 18.36 -14.63 28.34
C PRO A 255 17.45 -14.88 27.12
N LEU A 256 16.94 -16.11 26.96
CA LEU A 256 15.97 -16.47 25.93
C LEU A 256 14.61 -15.78 26.14
N GLY A 257 14.16 -15.67 27.39
CA GLY A 257 12.92 -14.97 27.74
C GLY A 257 13.00 -13.47 27.45
N TYR A 258 14.15 -12.84 27.76
CA TYR A 258 14.40 -11.44 27.40
C TYR A 258 14.38 -11.24 25.87
N SER A 259 15.04 -12.13 25.11
CA SER A 259 15.04 -12.09 23.64
C SER A 259 13.63 -12.21 23.06
N ASP A 260 12.77 -13.06 23.62
CA ASP A 260 11.38 -13.20 23.18
C ASP A 260 10.55 -11.94 23.47
N LEU A 261 10.78 -11.27 24.61
CA LEU A 261 10.14 -9.97 24.91
C LEU A 261 10.57 -8.88 23.94
N VAL A 262 11.86 -8.80 23.61
CA VAL A 262 12.38 -7.90 22.57
C VAL A 262 11.71 -8.21 21.24
N HIS A 263 11.57 -9.49 20.90
CA HIS A 263 10.97 -9.90 19.64
C HIS A 263 9.50 -9.47 19.54
N LEU A 264 8.70 -9.68 20.59
CA LEU A 264 7.32 -9.19 20.68
C LEU A 264 7.23 -7.66 20.53
N GLN A 265 8.11 -6.91 21.18
CA GLN A 265 8.13 -5.45 21.07
C GLN A 265 8.50 -4.98 19.66
N ILE A 266 9.39 -5.69 18.96
CA ILE A 266 9.68 -5.38 17.56
C ILE A 266 8.48 -5.69 16.66
N GLN A 267 7.73 -6.77 16.90
CA GLN A 267 6.49 -7.04 16.15
C GLN A 267 5.47 -5.91 16.35
N PHE A 268 5.28 -5.47 17.60
CA PHE A 268 4.40 -4.36 17.93
C PHE A 268 4.83 -3.05 17.23
N LEU A 269 6.13 -2.74 17.25
CA LEU A 269 6.69 -1.58 16.56
C LEU A 269 6.42 -1.62 15.05
N ILE A 270 6.64 -2.77 14.39
CA ILE A 270 6.34 -2.92 12.95
C ILE A 270 4.84 -2.71 12.70
N GLY A 271 3.97 -3.22 13.56
CA GLY A 271 2.52 -2.99 13.49
C GLY A 271 2.14 -1.52 13.55
N ILE A 272 2.68 -0.76 14.52
CA ILE A 272 2.43 0.68 14.64
C ILE A 272 2.94 1.45 13.43
N LEU A 273 4.17 1.17 12.98
CA LEU A 273 4.75 1.84 11.82
C LEU A 273 3.95 1.58 10.54
N SER A 274 3.42 0.37 10.40
CA SER A 274 2.53 0.00 9.30
C SER A 274 1.22 0.79 9.35
N LEU A 275 0.60 0.90 10.53
CA LEU A 275 -0.61 1.69 10.72
C LEU A 275 -0.37 3.18 10.42
N MET A 276 0.73 3.74 10.92
CA MET A 276 1.13 5.12 10.63
C MET A 276 1.32 5.36 9.14
N TRP A 277 1.92 4.41 8.42
CA TRP A 277 2.10 4.53 6.98
C TRP A 277 0.76 4.55 6.23
N ILE A 278 -0.20 3.69 6.63
CA ILE A 278 -1.55 3.69 6.05
C ILE A 278 -2.22 5.05 6.24
N VAL A 279 -2.14 5.62 7.45
CA VAL A 279 -2.67 6.96 7.75
C VAL A 279 -1.96 8.03 6.92
N ALA A 280 -0.64 7.96 6.79
CA ALA A 280 0.12 8.92 5.99
C ALA A 280 -0.30 8.89 4.51
N VAL A 281 -0.45 7.69 3.91
CA VAL A 281 -0.94 7.55 2.54
C VAL A 281 -2.35 8.13 2.38
N PHE A 282 -3.25 7.87 3.35
CA PHE A 282 -4.60 8.45 3.35
C PHE A 282 -4.58 9.98 3.39
N VAL A 283 -3.76 10.57 4.28
CA VAL A 283 -3.60 12.03 4.38
C VAL A 283 -3.02 12.62 3.09
N ILE A 284 -2.05 11.94 2.45
CA ILE A 284 -1.49 12.38 1.17
C ILE A 284 -2.58 12.42 0.09
N PHE A 285 -3.41 11.38 -0.02
CA PHE A 285 -4.52 11.36 -0.97
C PHE A 285 -5.53 12.46 -0.68
N ASN A 286 -5.93 12.63 0.58
CA ASN A 286 -6.88 13.66 0.99
C ASN A 286 -6.34 15.07 0.67
N ARG A 287 -5.08 15.34 0.99
CA ARG A 287 -4.44 16.63 0.69
C ARG A 287 -4.36 16.89 -0.81
N ARG A 288 -3.98 15.90 -1.62
CA ARG A 288 -3.93 16.05 -3.08
C ARG A 288 -5.30 16.32 -3.65
N TYR A 289 -6.33 15.61 -3.17
CA TYR A 289 -7.70 15.85 -3.57
C TYR A 289 -8.21 17.24 -3.15
N ALA A 290 -7.94 17.67 -1.92
CA ALA A 290 -8.30 19.01 -1.45
C ALA A 290 -7.61 20.12 -2.28
N THR A 291 -6.35 19.91 -2.64
CA THR A 291 -5.59 20.82 -3.51
C THR A 291 -6.17 20.86 -4.91
N TYR A 292 -6.57 19.71 -5.46
CA TYR A 292 -7.27 19.61 -6.74
C TYR A 292 -8.58 20.42 -6.70
N MET A 293 -9.43 20.19 -5.69
CA MET A 293 -10.69 20.91 -5.52
C MET A 293 -10.49 22.43 -5.39
N ALA A 294 -9.46 22.86 -4.68
CA ALA A 294 -9.12 24.28 -4.54
C ALA A 294 -8.66 24.90 -5.88
N GLN A 295 -8.06 24.13 -6.78
CA GLN A 295 -7.70 24.58 -8.13
C GLN A 295 -8.91 24.58 -9.06
N GLU A 296 -9.76 23.55 -9.00
CA GLU A 296 -11.00 23.50 -9.79
C GLU A 296 -11.93 24.66 -9.41
N ALA A 297 -12.04 24.99 -8.12
CA ALA A 297 -12.79 26.17 -7.65
C ALA A 297 -12.25 27.52 -8.15
N LYS A 298 -10.98 27.58 -8.59
CA LYS A 298 -10.42 28.78 -9.21
C LYS A 298 -10.80 28.91 -10.68
N ARG A 299 -11.26 27.84 -11.34
CA ARG A 299 -11.73 27.84 -12.73
C ARG A 299 -13.25 28.03 -12.78
N ASP A 300 -13.72 28.76 -13.78
CA ASP A 300 -15.13 28.96 -14.09
C ASP A 300 -15.73 27.68 -14.69
N PHE A 301 -16.88 27.26 -14.18
CA PHE A 301 -17.51 25.98 -14.53
C PHE A 301 -17.93 25.89 -16.01
N LEU A 302 -18.31 27.00 -16.63
CA LEU A 302 -18.84 27.01 -18.00
C LEU A 302 -17.74 27.14 -19.04
N THR A 303 -16.66 27.85 -18.71
CA THR A 303 -15.62 28.21 -19.67
C THR A 303 -14.30 27.48 -19.46
N GLY A 304 -14.07 26.89 -18.28
CA GLY A 304 -12.79 26.30 -17.89
C GLY A 304 -11.66 27.31 -17.70
N LEU A 305 -11.92 28.60 -17.92
CA LEU A 305 -10.99 29.70 -17.71
C LEU A 305 -10.89 30.04 -16.23
N LEU A 306 -9.85 30.77 -15.83
CA LEU A 306 -9.76 31.27 -14.45
C LEU A 306 -10.97 32.16 -14.14
N SER A 307 -11.57 31.94 -12.96
CA SER A 307 -12.58 32.83 -12.39
C SER A 307 -12.02 34.25 -12.30
N ARG A 308 -12.88 35.26 -12.42
CA ARG A 308 -12.48 36.68 -12.37
C ARG A 308 -11.58 36.99 -11.18
N LYS A 309 -11.93 36.48 -9.99
CA LYS A 309 -11.15 36.68 -8.76
C LYS A 309 -9.76 36.04 -8.89
N ALA A 310 -9.69 34.77 -9.29
CA ALA A 310 -8.42 34.05 -9.44
C ALA A 310 -7.51 34.68 -10.51
N PHE A 311 -8.08 35.11 -11.64
CA PHE A 311 -7.37 35.81 -12.69
C PHE A 311 -6.76 37.13 -12.20
N MET A 312 -7.56 37.97 -11.54
CA MET A 312 -7.08 39.26 -11.01
C MET A 312 -5.98 39.06 -9.96
N THR A 313 -6.11 38.06 -9.08
CA THR A 313 -5.06 37.74 -8.09
C THR A 313 -3.78 37.25 -8.76
N ALA A 314 -3.87 36.42 -9.80
CA ALA A 314 -2.71 35.96 -10.55
C ALA A 314 -2.00 37.11 -11.28
N CYS A 315 -2.75 38.02 -11.90
CA CYS A 315 -2.18 39.21 -12.53
C CYS A 315 -1.49 40.13 -11.51
N ALA A 316 -2.10 40.35 -10.34
CA ALA A 316 -1.52 41.16 -9.28
C ALA A 316 -0.20 40.56 -8.75
N ALA A 317 -0.17 39.24 -8.52
CA ALA A 317 1.05 38.55 -8.10
C ALA A 317 2.16 38.62 -9.15
N ALA A 318 1.82 38.41 -10.44
CA ALA A 318 2.78 38.54 -11.53
C ALA A 318 3.34 39.97 -11.65
N LEU A 319 2.52 40.99 -11.38
CA LEU A 319 2.94 42.40 -11.34
C LEU A 319 3.89 42.70 -10.16
N GLU A 320 3.75 42.03 -9.02
CA GLU A 320 4.64 42.17 -7.86
C GLU A 320 5.99 41.47 -8.03
N GLU A 321 6.03 40.39 -8.80
CA GLU A 321 7.25 39.65 -9.13
C GLU A 321 8.16 40.42 -10.12
N PHE A 322 7.65 41.45 -10.78
CA PHE A 322 8.47 42.36 -11.58
C PHE A 322 9.33 43.25 -10.66
N PRO A 323 10.66 43.29 -10.88
CA PRO A 323 11.54 44.12 -10.06
C PRO A 323 11.18 45.60 -10.26
N LYS A 324 10.83 46.28 -9.15
CA LYS A 324 10.44 47.70 -9.09
C LYS A 324 11.56 48.70 -9.46
N GLY A 325 12.59 48.29 -10.20
CA GLY A 325 13.79 49.09 -10.51
C GLY A 325 14.33 49.02 -11.94
N GLY A 326 13.72 48.28 -12.86
CA GLY A 326 14.16 48.22 -14.26
C GLY A 326 13.26 49.03 -15.19
N ARG A 327 13.78 50.14 -15.73
CA ARG A 327 13.13 51.14 -16.62
C ARG A 327 11.90 50.64 -17.43
N PRO A 328 10.71 51.27 -17.30
CA PRO A 328 9.52 50.94 -18.07
C PRO A 328 9.34 51.94 -19.23
N ALA A 329 9.46 51.50 -20.47
CA ALA A 329 8.96 52.29 -21.60
C ALA A 329 8.37 51.41 -22.71
N VAL A 330 8.98 50.26 -22.98
CA VAL A 330 8.58 49.41 -24.12
C VAL A 330 7.54 48.36 -23.72
N PHE A 331 7.60 47.82 -22.50
CA PHE A 331 6.76 46.70 -22.09
C PHE A 331 5.39 47.11 -21.51
N SER A 332 5.30 48.24 -20.78
CA SER A 332 4.01 48.78 -20.33
C SER A 332 3.15 49.24 -21.52
N TRP A 333 3.78 49.81 -22.55
CA TRP A 333 3.11 50.19 -23.79
C TRP A 333 2.58 48.96 -24.55
N TRP A 334 3.33 47.86 -24.59
CA TRP A 334 2.89 46.62 -25.23
C TRP A 334 1.73 45.94 -24.50
N ILE A 335 1.79 45.83 -23.17
CA ILE A 335 0.68 45.28 -22.37
C ILE A 335 -0.56 46.18 -22.47
N TRP A 336 -0.39 47.51 -22.38
CA TRP A 336 -1.51 48.45 -22.47
C TRP A 336 -2.14 48.47 -23.87
N THR A 337 -1.35 48.40 -24.94
CA THR A 337 -1.87 48.29 -26.31
C THR A 337 -2.53 46.93 -26.59
N THR A 338 -2.01 45.85 -26.02
CA THR A 338 -2.59 44.50 -26.18
C THR A 338 -3.88 44.33 -25.39
N LEU A 339 -3.96 44.83 -24.15
CA LEU A 339 -5.20 44.90 -23.37
C LEU A 339 -6.23 45.84 -23.99
N ARG A 340 -5.80 46.96 -24.58
CA ARG A 340 -6.71 47.89 -25.29
C ARG A 340 -7.24 47.29 -26.60
N ARG A 341 -6.43 46.50 -27.32
CA ARG A 341 -6.87 45.74 -28.50
C ARG A 341 -7.83 44.60 -28.15
N LEU A 342 -7.62 43.91 -27.02
CA LEU A 342 -8.53 42.87 -26.53
C LEU A 342 -9.87 43.46 -26.06
N THR A 343 -9.87 44.61 -25.39
CA THR A 343 -11.12 45.29 -24.97
C THR A 343 -11.87 45.91 -26.14
N THR A 344 -11.19 46.45 -27.16
CA THR A 344 -11.87 46.90 -28.40
C THR A 344 -12.37 45.71 -29.24
N ALA A 345 -11.65 44.60 -29.33
CA ALA A 345 -12.12 43.39 -30.00
C ALA A 345 -13.35 42.76 -29.30
N LEU A 346 -13.42 42.84 -27.97
CA LEU A 346 -14.59 42.40 -27.18
C LEU A 346 -15.77 43.39 -27.28
N ALA A 347 -15.52 44.69 -27.46
CA ALA A 347 -16.56 45.70 -27.66
C ALA A 347 -17.17 45.64 -29.07
N ILE A 348 -16.37 45.35 -30.10
CA ILE A 348 -16.84 45.24 -31.49
C ILE A 348 -17.72 43.99 -31.69
N ARG A 349 -17.55 42.93 -30.89
CA ARG A 349 -18.40 41.72 -30.96
C ARG A 349 -19.76 41.84 -30.25
N LYS A 350 -20.01 42.93 -29.52
CA LYS A 350 -21.32 43.24 -28.90
C LYS A 350 -22.15 44.27 -29.69
N GLY A 351 -21.67 44.74 -30.85
CA GLY A 351 -22.30 45.80 -31.64
C GLY A 351 -23.10 45.35 -32.88
N THR A 352 -23.20 44.05 -33.18
CA THR A 352 -23.93 43.55 -34.36
C THR A 352 -24.83 42.38 -33.99
N ALA A 353 -25.98 42.70 -33.41
CA ALA A 353 -27.20 41.88 -33.42
C ALA A 353 -28.37 42.79 -33.03
N PHE A 354 -28.81 43.60 -34.01
CA PHE A 354 -30.21 43.97 -34.17
C PHE A 354 -30.77 43.09 -35.29
#